data_AF-A0A2E7Z023-F1
#
_entry.id   AF-A0A2E7Z023-F1
#
_cell.length_a   1.000
_cell.length_b   1.000
_cell.length_c   1.000
_cell.angle_alpha   90.00
_cell.angle_beta   90.00
_cell.angle_gamma   90.00
#
_symmetry.space_group_name_H-M   'P 1'
#
loop_
_entity.id
_entity.type
_entity.pdbx_description
1 polymer ?
#
loop_
_entity_poly.entity_id
_entity_poly.type
_entity_poly.pdbx_seq_one_letter_code
_entity_poly.pdbx_strand_id
1 'polypeptide(L)' 'MLSDVSQTQSECQALKETALHSVHVDSIAKLVQFGGWDMPVQYSDGIIAEVAAVRAIRQV' A
#
# COMPACT_ATOMS: atom_id res chain seq x y z
N MET A 1 -8.63 -6.31 36.67
CA MET A 1 -7.62 -5.43 36.04
C MET A 1 -7.23 -6.05 34.71
N LEU A 2 -8.04 -5.80 33.68
CA LEU A 2 -7.81 -6.29 32.33
C LEU A 2 -6.60 -5.53 31.80
N SER A 3 -5.44 -6.18 31.79
CA SER A 3 -4.22 -5.64 31.18
C SER A 3 -4.46 -5.53 29.68
N ASP A 4 -4.54 -4.29 29.21
CA ASP A 4 -4.52 -3.89 27.82
C ASP A 4 -3.54 -4.77 27.03
N VAL A 5 -4.08 -5.55 26.10
CA VAL A 5 -3.30 -6.12 24.99
C VAL A 5 -2.91 -4.93 24.13
N SER A 6 -1.88 -4.21 24.56
CA SER A 6 -1.11 -3.33 23.70
C SER A 6 -0.56 -4.21 22.60
N GLN A 7 -1.20 -4.14 21.44
CA GLN A 7 -0.66 -4.69 20.22
C GLN A 7 0.73 -4.08 20.03
N THR A 8 1.70 -4.94 20.26
CA THR A 8 3.12 -4.74 20.20
C THR A 8 3.54 -4.37 18.78
N GLN A 9 4.38 -3.32 18.71
CA GLN A 9 5.54 -3.23 17.84
C GLN A 9 5.29 -3.11 16.33
N SER A 10 5.56 -1.90 15.82
CA SER A 10 6.43 -1.77 14.65
C SER A 10 7.44 -0.66 14.97
N GLU A 11 8.56 -1.10 15.54
CA GLU A 11 9.75 -0.30 15.79
C GLU A 11 10.32 0.23 14.46
N CYS A 12 11.16 1.27 14.53
CA CYS A 12 11.88 2.00 13.48
C CYS A 12 12.76 1.17 12.51
N GLN A 13 12.30 0.00 12.06
CA GLN A 13 12.89 -0.71 10.95
C GLN A 13 12.43 -0.01 9.69
N ALA A 14 13.36 0.64 8.98
CA ALA A 14 13.07 1.23 7.68
C ALA A 14 12.45 0.15 6.80
N LEU A 15 11.21 0.37 6.37
CA LEU A 15 10.55 -0.55 5.47
C LEU A 15 11.34 -0.65 4.18
N LYS A 16 11.40 -1.85 3.63
CA LYS A 16 12.04 -2.04 2.33
C LYS A 16 11.18 -1.34 1.28
N GLU A 17 11.81 -0.48 0.50
CA GLU A 17 11.18 0.27 -0.58
C GLU A 17 11.40 -0.45 -1.92
N THR A 18 10.42 -0.39 -2.81
CA THR A 18 10.58 -0.87 -4.18
C THR A 18 11.40 0.15 -5.00
N ALA A 19 11.99 -0.29 -6.12
CA ALA A 19 12.71 0.62 -7.02
C ALA A 19 11.82 1.74 -7.61
N LEU A 20 10.49 1.60 -7.55
CA LEU A 20 9.50 2.57 -8.00
C LEU A 20 8.79 3.27 -6.85
N HIS A 21 9.34 3.24 -5.63
CA HIS A 21 8.72 3.86 -4.46
C HIS A 21 8.43 5.35 -4.67
N SER A 22 9.36 6.10 -5.27
CA SER A 22 9.13 7.52 -5.61
C SER A 22 7.92 7.72 -6.52
N VAL A 23 7.74 6.86 -7.53
CA VAL A 23 6.58 6.93 -8.45
C VAL A 23 5.28 6.69 -7.71
N HIS A 24 5.26 5.76 -6.74
CA HIS A 24 4.08 5.51 -5.92
C HIS A 24 3.75 6.73 -5.04
N VAL A 25 4.76 7.36 -4.44
CA VAL A 25 4.59 8.58 -3.63
C VAL A 25 4.08 9.74 -4.50
N ASP A 26 4.69 9.96 -5.66
CA ASP A 26 4.29 11.00 -6.62
C ASP A 26 2.87 10.79 -7.16
N SER A 27 2.44 9.52 -7.28
CA SER A 27 1.08 9.13 -7.70
C SER A 27 0.08 9.13 -6.53
N ILE A 28 0.44 9.66 -5.36
CA ILE A 28 -0.40 9.76 -4.17
C ILE A 28 -0.96 8.37 -3.79
N ALA A 29 -0.12 7.34 -3.88
CA ALA A 29 -0.50 5.99 -3.52
C ALA A 29 -0.65 5.87 -2.01
N LYS A 30 -1.67 5.11 -1.59
CA LYS A 30 -1.80 4.66 -0.21
C LYS A 30 -0.87 3.47 0.00
N LEU A 31 0.26 3.75 0.63
CA LEU A 31 1.28 2.76 0.97
C LEU A 31 0.94 2.08 2.30
N VAL A 32 1.17 0.77 2.38
CA VAL A 32 1.00 -0.01 3.60
C VAL A 32 2.18 -0.94 3.82
N GLN A 33 2.43 -1.21 5.10
CA GLN A 33 3.39 -2.23 5.50
C GLN A 33 2.86 -3.63 5.14
N PHE A 34 3.52 -4.29 4.20
CA PHE A 34 3.19 -5.65 3.78
C PHE A 34 4.45 -6.51 3.70
N GLY A 35 4.57 -7.51 4.58
CA GLY A 35 5.71 -8.42 4.59
C GLY A 35 7.07 -7.75 4.80
N GLY A 36 7.10 -6.61 5.52
CA GLY A 36 8.32 -5.81 5.72
C GLY A 36 8.68 -4.86 4.57
N TRP A 37 7.77 -4.70 3.59
CA TRP A 37 7.89 -3.74 2.50
C TRP A 37 6.85 -2.64 2.61
N ASP A 38 7.16 -1.49 2.02
CA ASP A 38 6.18 -0.43 1.81
C ASP A 38 5.58 -0.57 0.41
N MET A 39 4.29 -0.96 0.36
CA MET A 39 3.61 -1.39 -0.87
C MET A 39 2.35 -0.58 -1.14
N PRO A 40 2.09 -0.17 -2.40
CA PRO A 40 0.89 0.58 -2.75
C PRO A 40 -0.35 -0.33 -2.79
N VAL A 41 -1.41 0.05 -2.08
CA VAL A 41 -2.71 -0.65 -2.07
C VAL A 41 -3.72 -0.05 -3.04
N GLN A 42 -3.68 1.27 -3.19
CA GLN A 42 -4.57 2.03 -4.06
C GLN A 42 -3.91 3.37 -4.42
N TYR A 43 -4.25 3.92 -5.57
CA TYR A 43 -3.84 5.24 -6.03
C TYR A 43 -4.98 6.25 -5.85
N SER A 44 -4.73 7.50 -6.28
CA SER A 44 -5.66 8.63 -6.13
C SER A 44 -7.08 8.34 -6.63
N ASP A 45 -7.20 7.56 -7.71
CA ASP A 45 -8.47 7.30 -8.39
C ASP A 45 -9.32 6.23 -7.69
N GLY A 46 -8.71 5.53 -6.72
CA GLY A 46 -9.36 4.54 -5.86
C GLY A 46 -9.48 3.14 -6.47
N ILE A 47 -9.70 2.15 -5.59
CA ILE A 47 -9.69 0.72 -5.92
C ILE A 47 -10.72 0.34 -7.00
N ILE A 48 -11.91 0.95 -6.97
CA ILE A 48 -12.97 0.60 -7.92
C ILE A 48 -12.61 1.04 -9.34
N ALA A 49 -12.00 2.23 -9.48
CA ALA A 49 -11.54 2.73 -10.77
C ALA A 49 -10.42 1.85 -11.32
N GLU A 50 -9.46 1.43 -10.48
CA GLU A 50 -8.40 0.50 -10.86
C GLU A 50 -8.95 -0.84 -11.33
N VAL A 51 -9.87 -1.45 -10.58
CA VAL A 51 -10.51 -2.71 -10.95
C VAL A 51 -11.27 -2.58 -12.27
N ALA A 52 -12.00 -1.48 -12.46
CA ALA A 52 -12.71 -1.20 -13.71
C ALA A 52 -11.73 -1.07 -14.89
N ALA A 53 -10.64 -0.30 -14.73
CA ALA A 53 -9.63 -0.10 -15.76
C ALA A 53 -8.94 -1.41 -16.17
N VAL A 54 -8.50 -2.22 -15.20
CA VAL A 54 -7.86 -3.53 -15.43
C VAL A 54 -8.80 -4.49 -16.16
N ARG A 55 -10.09 -4.45 -15.86
CA ARG A 55 -11.09 -5.34 -16.48
C ARG A 55 -11.63 -4.83 -17.81
N ALA A 56 -11.63 -3.51 -18.03
CA ALA A 56 -12.09 -2.90 -19.28
C ALA A 56 -11.05 -3.06 -20.41
N ILE A 57 -9.76 -3.04 -20.06
CA ILE A 57 -8.66 -3.08 -21.04
C ILE A 57 -8.29 -4.53 -21.37
N ARG A 58 -9.05 -5.10 -22.31
CA ARG A 58 -8.61 -6.14 -23.26
C ARG A 58 -9.67 -6.31 -24.37
N GLN A 59 -9.92 -5.27 -25.15
CA GLN A 59 -10.59 -5.42 -26.44
C GLN A 59 -9.48 -5.43 -27.49
N VAL A 60 -9.06 -6.63 -27.86
CA VAL A 60 -8.27 -6.90 -29.07
C VAL A 60 -9.24 -6.90 -30.24
#